data_AF-A0A834CD40-F1
#
_entry.id   AF-A0A834CD40-F1
#
_cell.length_a   1.000
_cell.length_b   1.000
_cell.length_c   1.000
_cell.angle_alpha   90.00
_cell.angle_beta   90.00
_cell.angle_gamma   90.00
#
_symmetry.space_group_name_H-M   'P 1'
#
loop_
_entity.id
_entity.type
_entity.pdbx_description
1 polymer ?
#
loop_
_entity_poly.entity_id
_entity_poly.type
_entity_poly.pdbx_seq_one_letter_code
_entity_poly.pdbx_strand_id
1 'polypeptide(L)'
;MARHNISLLIAIVLSLVVYIITMVFSVLAGPGISPFSSSTGNVSDEFVTQITPSGWTFSIWGIIYVALALVLLYILSGLFRKNAYGYVYCSPAVLSYGFFGAWCLNLAINTGWLFLWDRRIMPAALAFLILIALTNYAVIFFSCWGLHKYGAWLDKYHKVDLWLHRVLIQNGVAIYATWTTIASLINLNIVLVYDAGVSSTDASTIALSILTVVLVVWFILENSVLDKHVRLILSIYPVVIWALTGVYTETYNPAAPTRNNIFIVSLLGISCLLFVVRLLLVAWRQIKQPLYRDVDPDLIKPTMGKHNFFRLGAVAISFAFFVISLVFNVLSVFGAGPYLTTTANVSAVFDTLLTPPGWTFAIWGVIYIWLAAMNVYIVAGLFRKNETGYMYCSPPVLPYGFFVCWCLNQCFNIAWLLVWDRGMMIPALIFLILLVATNYSMIFFCCHGLHVYGAWLKKYCKRDLWLLRALVQNGVMVYTTWTTIATLLNLTIVLVYDANMSPIDAATVSYSLLSVLLVVWFALENTILDKHVRYVLITYVVVIWALAGNMNKNYDANSPGRIGIFIAVLLAVSCVLFVIRIILVVWRHFKKPLYEDAGPEAMEVMEISKKDKKIFR
;
A
#
# COMPACT_ATOMS: atom_id res chain seq x y z
N MET A 1 9.77 -40.03 -17.54
CA MET A 1 10.16 -39.93 -16.11
C MET A 1 9.77 -38.56 -15.57
N ALA A 2 8.98 -38.51 -14.50
CA ALA A 2 8.69 -37.24 -13.80
C ALA A 2 10.00 -36.67 -13.24
N ARG A 3 10.38 -35.45 -13.67
CA ARG A 3 11.60 -34.78 -13.17
C ARG A 3 11.24 -33.84 -12.03
N HIS A 4 12.05 -33.83 -10.98
CA HIS A 4 11.93 -32.81 -9.94
C HIS A 4 12.34 -31.45 -10.50
N ASN A 5 11.64 -30.39 -10.08
CA ASN A 5 12.10 -29.03 -10.27
C ASN A 5 13.00 -28.65 -9.10
N ILE A 6 14.31 -28.68 -9.32
CA ILE A 6 15.34 -28.44 -8.29
C ILE A 6 15.13 -27.09 -7.61
N SER A 7 14.83 -26.02 -8.36
CA SER A 7 14.65 -24.69 -7.78
C SER A 7 13.42 -24.59 -6.88
N LEU A 8 12.31 -25.24 -7.24
CA LEU A 8 11.10 -25.27 -6.41
C LEU A 8 11.29 -26.16 -5.18
N LEU A 9 12.03 -27.26 -5.32
CA LEU A 9 12.43 -28.10 -4.19
C LEU A 9 13.27 -27.32 -3.18
N ILE A 10 14.25 -26.53 -3.64
CA ILE A 10 15.05 -25.65 -2.78
C ILE A 10 14.15 -24.66 -2.03
N ALA A 11 13.16 -24.06 -2.70
CA ALA A 11 12.22 -23.13 -2.06
C ALA A 11 11.38 -23.80 -0.96
N ILE A 12 10.91 -25.04 -1.19
CA ILE A 12 10.17 -25.83 -0.20
C ILE A 12 11.06 -26.17 1.00
N VAL A 13 12.28 -26.64 0.76
CA VAL A 13 13.25 -26.99 1.82
C VAL A 13 13.60 -25.74 2.64
N LEU A 14 13.85 -24.60 1.99
CA LEU A 14 14.10 -23.34 2.68
C LEU A 14 12.90 -22.92 3.54
N SER A 15 11.68 -23.08 3.05
CA SER A 15 10.46 -22.77 3.80
C SER A 15 10.30 -23.64 5.05
N LEU A 16 10.68 -24.91 4.96
CA LEU A 16 10.74 -25.82 6.11
C LEU A 16 11.79 -25.39 7.11
N VAL A 17 13.02 -25.08 6.66
CA VAL A 17 14.12 -24.65 7.53
C VAL A 17 13.75 -23.36 8.28
N VAL A 18 13.25 -22.34 7.58
CA VAL A 18 12.86 -21.06 8.19
C VAL A 18 11.70 -21.26 9.17
N TYR A 19 10.76 -22.14 8.88
CA TYR A 19 9.69 -22.50 9.81
C TYR A 19 10.24 -23.15 11.08
N ILE A 20 11.14 -24.13 10.97
CA ILE A 20 11.76 -24.77 12.13
C ILE A 20 12.49 -23.74 12.99
N ILE A 21 13.28 -22.85 12.37
CA ILE A 21 13.98 -21.76 13.08
C ILE A 21 12.98 -20.88 13.83
N THR A 22 11.89 -20.48 13.17
CA THR A 22 10.87 -19.61 13.77
C THR A 22 10.17 -20.31 14.93
N MET A 23 9.87 -21.61 14.82
CA MET A 23 9.28 -22.38 15.92
C MET A 23 10.22 -22.50 17.11
N VAL A 24 11.52 -22.73 16.88
CA VAL A 24 12.52 -22.76 17.95
C VAL A 24 12.53 -21.43 18.70
N PHE A 25 12.63 -20.30 17.99
CA PHE A 25 12.61 -18.99 18.65
C PHE A 25 11.27 -18.69 19.33
N SER A 26 10.14 -19.10 18.75
CA SER A 26 8.82 -18.90 19.36
C SER A 26 8.67 -19.69 20.68
N VAL A 27 9.15 -20.93 20.72
CA VAL A 27 9.15 -21.78 21.92
C VAL A 27 10.09 -21.22 22.99
N LEU A 28 11.23 -20.64 22.61
CA LEU A 28 12.14 -19.98 23.55
C LEU A 28 11.57 -18.65 24.07
N ALA A 29 10.93 -17.86 23.21
CA ALA A 29 10.34 -16.56 23.56
C ALA A 29 9.16 -16.68 24.52
N GLY A 30 8.32 -17.72 24.36
CA GLY A 30 7.15 -17.97 25.19
C GLY A 30 7.43 -17.83 26.70
N PRO A 31 8.33 -18.66 27.27
CA PRO A 31 8.77 -18.58 28.66
C PRO A 31 9.92 -17.59 28.94
N GLY A 32 10.53 -16.98 27.92
CA GLY A 32 11.67 -16.06 28.09
C GLY A 32 13.00 -16.77 28.31
N ILE A 33 13.24 -17.88 27.60
CA ILE A 33 14.52 -18.61 27.62
C ILE A 33 15.50 -17.92 26.66
N SER A 34 16.78 -17.88 27.03
CA SER A 34 17.87 -17.33 26.21
C SER A 34 17.75 -17.75 24.74
N PRO A 35 17.81 -16.80 23.78
CA PRO A 35 18.32 -15.43 23.90
C PRO A 35 17.33 -14.36 24.38
N PHE A 36 16.10 -14.75 24.76
CA PHE A 36 15.11 -13.84 25.31
C PHE A 36 15.34 -13.60 26.80
N SER A 37 15.00 -12.40 27.26
CA SER A 37 15.21 -11.92 28.64
C SER A 37 13.91 -11.88 29.44
N SER A 38 12.76 -11.87 28.77
CA SER A 38 11.44 -11.89 29.40
C SER A 38 10.50 -12.80 28.63
N SER A 39 9.55 -13.41 29.34
CA SER A 39 8.46 -14.13 28.70
C SER A 39 7.62 -13.14 27.87
N THR A 40 7.08 -13.61 26.74
CA THR A 40 6.17 -12.78 25.91
C THR A 40 4.99 -12.21 26.70
N GLY A 41 4.48 -12.97 27.68
CA GLY A 41 3.42 -12.56 28.59
C GLY A 41 3.85 -11.44 29.54
N ASN A 42 5.02 -11.56 30.18
CA ASN A 42 5.52 -10.53 31.09
C ASN A 42 5.69 -9.18 30.39
N VAL A 43 6.18 -9.17 29.14
CA VAL A 43 6.24 -7.95 28.34
C VAL A 43 4.84 -7.39 28.10
N SER A 44 3.85 -8.23 27.78
CA SER A 44 2.47 -7.79 27.58
C SER A 44 1.87 -7.18 28.85
N ASP A 45 2.22 -7.70 30.03
CA ASP A 45 1.73 -7.22 31.32
C ASP A 45 2.31 -5.84 31.70
N GLU A 46 3.41 -5.42 31.07
CA GLU A 46 3.97 -4.05 31.22
C GLU A 46 3.15 -3.00 30.45
N PHE A 47 2.46 -3.41 29.38
CA PHE A 47 1.78 -2.51 28.43
C PHE A 47 0.26 -2.74 28.39
N VAL A 48 -0.39 -2.70 29.55
CA VAL A 48 -1.84 -2.89 29.68
C VAL A 48 -2.63 -1.69 29.14
N THR A 49 -3.59 -1.97 28.25
CA THR A 49 -4.50 -0.99 27.65
C THR A 49 -5.95 -1.44 27.79
N GLN A 50 -6.94 -0.58 27.50
CA GLN A 50 -8.35 -0.96 27.54
C GLN A 50 -8.77 -1.98 26.46
N ILE A 51 -7.87 -2.38 25.56
CA ILE A 51 -8.11 -3.47 24.60
C ILE A 51 -7.11 -4.62 24.73
N THR A 52 -6.33 -4.66 25.80
CA THR A 52 -5.46 -5.81 26.07
C THR A 52 -6.36 -7.02 26.38
N PRO A 53 -6.27 -8.12 25.60
CA PRO A 53 -7.12 -9.28 25.81
C PRO A 53 -6.61 -10.14 26.96
N SER A 54 -7.51 -10.95 27.53
CA SER A 54 -7.17 -11.92 28.57
C SER A 54 -6.15 -12.94 28.07
N GLY A 55 -5.28 -13.44 28.96
CA GLY A 55 -4.15 -14.31 28.63
C GLY A 55 -4.48 -15.54 27.77
N TRP A 56 -5.64 -16.18 27.96
CA TRP A 56 -6.05 -17.35 27.16
C TRP A 56 -6.17 -17.04 25.66
N THR A 57 -6.44 -15.79 25.29
CA THR A 57 -6.61 -15.33 23.91
C THR A 57 -5.35 -15.59 23.08
N PHE A 58 -4.17 -15.47 23.71
CA PHE A 58 -2.87 -15.68 23.06
C PHE A 58 -2.58 -17.14 22.71
N SER A 59 -3.37 -18.11 23.18
CA SER A 59 -3.28 -19.51 22.73
C SER A 59 -3.54 -19.68 21.23
N ILE A 60 -4.11 -18.67 20.57
CA ILE A 60 -4.24 -18.61 19.10
C ILE A 60 -2.91 -18.74 18.37
N TRP A 61 -1.78 -18.34 18.98
CA TRP A 61 -0.45 -18.59 18.41
C TRP A 61 -0.17 -20.09 18.22
N GLY A 62 -0.56 -20.92 19.19
CA GLY A 62 -0.48 -22.38 19.05
C GLY A 62 -1.33 -22.90 17.89
N ILE A 63 -2.56 -22.38 17.74
CA ILE A 63 -3.45 -22.72 16.61
C ILE A 63 -2.80 -22.33 15.27
N ILE A 64 -2.23 -21.14 15.21
CA ILE A 64 -1.52 -20.62 14.02
C ILE A 64 -0.34 -21.54 13.68
N TYR A 65 0.54 -21.83 14.63
CA TYR A 65 1.71 -22.65 14.39
C TYR A 65 1.33 -24.08 13.94
N VAL A 66 0.32 -24.69 14.55
CA VAL A 66 -0.21 -25.99 14.09
C VAL A 66 -0.76 -25.88 12.67
N ALA A 67 -1.53 -24.84 12.33
CA ALA A 67 -2.04 -24.64 10.98
C ALA A 67 -0.91 -24.49 9.95
N LEU A 68 0.14 -23.72 10.28
CA LEU A 68 1.32 -23.57 9.42
C LEU A 68 2.10 -24.88 9.26
N ALA A 69 2.20 -25.69 10.33
CA ALA A 69 2.78 -27.03 10.26
C ALA A 69 1.99 -27.93 9.28
N LEU A 70 0.65 -27.93 9.37
CA LEU A 70 -0.21 -28.71 8.47
C LEU A 70 -0.08 -28.26 7.01
N VAL A 71 0.10 -26.95 6.77
CA VAL A 71 0.41 -26.42 5.43
C VAL A 71 1.72 -27.02 4.91
N LEU A 72 2.80 -26.99 5.70
CA LEU A 72 4.08 -27.55 5.29
C LEU A 72 4.01 -29.06 5.07
N LEU A 73 3.31 -29.80 5.94
CA LEU A 73 3.10 -31.24 5.77
C LEU A 73 2.36 -31.55 4.46
N TYR A 74 1.31 -30.79 4.14
CA TYR A 74 0.62 -30.92 2.86
C TYR A 74 1.55 -30.66 1.67
N ILE A 75 2.35 -29.59 1.72
CA ILE A 75 3.32 -29.25 0.66
C ILE A 75 4.39 -30.34 0.49
N LEU A 76 4.96 -30.82 1.60
CA LEU A 76 5.98 -31.88 1.61
C LEU A 76 5.43 -33.21 1.10
N SER A 77 4.17 -33.55 1.41
CA SER A 77 3.52 -34.73 0.84
C SER A 77 3.52 -34.69 -0.70
N GLY A 78 3.42 -33.49 -1.29
CA GLY A 78 3.45 -33.28 -2.74
C GLY A 78 4.77 -33.69 -3.41
N LEU A 79 5.86 -33.81 -2.64
CA LEU A 79 7.15 -34.33 -3.12
C LEU A 79 7.11 -35.83 -3.40
N PHE A 80 6.24 -36.55 -2.69
CA PHE A 80 6.11 -38.02 -2.77
C PHE A 80 4.86 -38.45 -3.56
N ARG A 81 3.89 -37.53 -3.76
CA ARG A 81 2.66 -37.79 -4.53
C ARG A 81 2.84 -37.46 -6.02
N LYS A 82 2.36 -38.35 -6.89
CA LYS A 82 2.41 -38.21 -8.36
C LYS A 82 1.00 -38.11 -8.95
N ASN A 83 0.88 -37.40 -10.07
CA ASN A 83 -0.30 -37.34 -10.92
C ASN A 83 0.07 -37.63 -12.39
N ALA A 84 -0.89 -37.51 -13.30
CA ALA A 84 -0.71 -37.80 -14.73
C ALA A 84 0.41 -36.98 -15.41
N TYR A 85 0.78 -35.81 -14.87
CA TYR A 85 1.76 -34.89 -15.45
C TYR A 85 3.10 -34.84 -14.70
N GLY A 86 3.23 -35.53 -13.56
CA GLY A 86 4.46 -35.57 -12.76
C GLY A 86 4.21 -35.51 -11.26
N TYR A 87 5.13 -34.90 -10.51
CA TYR A 87 4.95 -34.72 -9.07
C TYR A 87 3.96 -33.59 -8.78
N VAL A 88 3.09 -33.80 -7.79
CA VAL A 88 1.96 -32.88 -7.48
C VAL A 88 2.45 -31.47 -7.15
N TYR A 89 3.62 -31.32 -6.51
CA TYR A 89 4.14 -29.99 -6.15
C TYR A 89 4.58 -29.13 -7.36
N CYS A 90 4.88 -29.75 -8.51
CA CYS A 90 5.39 -29.02 -9.69
C CYS A 90 4.54 -29.17 -10.96
N SER A 91 3.59 -30.11 -10.99
CA SER A 91 2.83 -30.46 -12.21
C SER A 91 1.32 -30.54 -11.94
N PRO A 92 0.57 -29.44 -11.79
CA PRO A 92 1.02 -28.05 -11.89
C PRO A 92 1.55 -27.51 -10.57
N ALA A 93 2.50 -26.57 -10.65
CA ALA A 93 2.96 -25.79 -9.50
C ALA A 93 1.86 -24.80 -9.05
N VAL A 94 0.90 -25.27 -8.26
CA VAL A 94 -0.20 -24.45 -7.73
C VAL A 94 0.33 -23.36 -6.81
N LEU A 95 1.34 -23.66 -6.00
CA LEU A 95 2.07 -22.70 -5.19
C LEU A 95 3.29 -22.19 -5.95
N SER A 96 3.37 -20.87 -6.13
CA SER A 96 4.43 -20.21 -6.89
C SER A 96 5.69 -19.96 -6.03
N TYR A 97 6.81 -19.61 -6.67
CA TYR A 97 7.99 -19.11 -5.94
C TYR A 97 7.68 -17.88 -5.07
N GLY A 98 6.74 -17.04 -5.50
CA GLY A 98 6.27 -15.89 -4.73
C GLY A 98 5.61 -16.30 -3.41
N PHE A 99 4.86 -17.40 -3.40
CA PHE A 99 4.28 -17.96 -2.17
C PHE A 99 5.39 -18.32 -1.16
N PHE A 100 6.38 -19.10 -1.59
CA PHE A 100 7.49 -19.54 -0.72
C PHE A 100 8.39 -18.37 -0.28
N GLY A 101 8.65 -17.41 -1.17
CA GLY A 101 9.40 -16.20 -0.83
C GLY A 101 8.68 -15.35 0.22
N ALA A 102 7.37 -15.10 0.03
CA ALA A 102 6.57 -14.36 0.99
C ALA A 102 6.44 -15.10 2.33
N TRP A 103 6.33 -16.44 2.30
CA TRP A 103 6.32 -17.30 3.48
C TRP A 103 7.62 -17.19 4.29
N CYS A 104 8.78 -17.38 3.65
CA CYS A 104 10.08 -17.25 4.32
C CYS A 104 10.29 -15.85 4.88
N LEU A 105 9.96 -14.81 4.10
CA LEU A 105 10.07 -13.43 4.56
C LEU A 105 9.17 -13.17 5.76
N ASN A 106 7.91 -13.63 5.73
CA ASN A 106 6.97 -13.49 6.84
C ASN A 106 7.54 -14.09 8.14
N LEU A 107 8.03 -15.33 8.06
CA LEU A 107 8.56 -16.05 9.22
C LEU A 107 9.87 -15.46 9.75
N ALA A 108 10.72 -14.94 8.87
CA ALA A 108 11.91 -14.18 9.27
C ALA A 108 11.54 -12.89 10.01
N ILE A 109 10.53 -12.15 9.52
CA ILE A 109 10.02 -10.95 10.20
C ILE A 109 9.34 -11.33 11.52
N ASN A 110 8.61 -12.45 11.58
CA ASN A 110 8.03 -12.96 12.84
C ASN A 110 9.11 -13.26 13.89
N THR A 111 10.20 -13.90 13.47
CA THR A 111 11.36 -14.12 14.34
C THR A 111 11.96 -12.78 14.80
N GLY A 112 12.15 -11.82 13.90
CA GLY A 112 12.64 -10.49 14.25
C GLY A 112 11.71 -9.73 15.20
N TRP A 113 10.40 -9.90 15.06
CA TRP A 113 9.40 -9.30 15.95
C TRP A 113 9.57 -9.80 17.39
N LEU A 114 9.84 -11.10 17.60
CA LEU A 114 10.06 -11.65 18.94
C LEU A 114 11.21 -10.93 19.66
N PHE A 115 12.31 -10.65 18.96
CA PHE A 115 13.44 -9.92 19.53
C PHE A 115 13.10 -8.46 19.84
N LEU A 116 12.36 -7.78 18.97
CA LEU A 116 11.95 -6.39 19.19
C LEU A 116 10.97 -6.28 20.36
N TRP A 117 10.05 -7.23 20.47
CA TRP A 117 9.09 -7.33 21.58
C TRP A 117 9.82 -7.55 22.90
N ASP A 118 10.73 -8.53 22.99
CA ASP A 118 11.57 -8.76 24.17
C ASP A 118 12.38 -7.53 24.59
N ARG A 119 12.81 -6.68 23.65
CA ARG A 119 13.59 -5.46 23.97
C ARG A 119 12.77 -4.20 24.21
N ARG A 120 11.45 -4.32 24.33
CA ARG A 120 10.53 -3.20 24.55
C ARG A 120 10.60 -2.11 23.48
N ILE A 121 11.01 -2.46 22.25
CA ILE A 121 11.09 -1.50 21.15
C ILE A 121 9.72 -1.43 20.46
N MET A 122 8.73 -0.88 21.17
CA MET A 122 7.30 -0.93 20.80
C MET A 122 6.99 -0.38 19.40
N PRO A 123 7.53 0.79 18.97
CA PRO A 123 7.29 1.28 17.61
C PRO A 123 7.83 0.34 16.52
N ALA A 124 8.99 -0.28 16.75
CA ALA A 124 9.57 -1.23 15.80
C ALA A 124 8.79 -2.57 15.80
N ALA A 125 8.36 -3.03 16.97
CA ALA A 125 7.52 -4.22 17.09
C ALA A 125 6.17 -4.04 16.36
N LEU A 126 5.54 -2.87 16.49
CA LEU A 126 4.36 -2.48 15.70
C LEU A 126 4.64 -2.56 14.19
N ALA A 127 5.73 -1.93 13.72
CA ALA A 127 6.10 -1.95 12.32
C ALA A 127 6.28 -3.39 11.79
N PHE A 128 6.91 -4.26 12.58
CA PHE A 128 7.09 -5.66 12.23
C PHE A 128 5.76 -6.44 12.19
N LEU A 129 4.83 -6.22 13.12
CA LEU A 129 3.50 -6.84 13.05
C LEU A 129 2.72 -6.42 11.80
N ILE A 130 2.81 -5.14 11.40
CA ILE A 130 2.23 -4.66 10.15
C ILE A 130 2.87 -5.39 8.96
N LEU A 131 4.20 -5.52 8.93
CA LEU A 131 4.91 -6.24 7.86
C LEU A 131 4.54 -7.73 7.83
N ILE A 132 4.34 -8.37 8.99
CA ILE A 132 3.86 -9.76 9.08
C ILE A 132 2.45 -9.86 8.49
N ALA A 133 1.51 -8.97 8.85
CA ALA A 133 0.17 -8.96 8.28
C ALA A 133 0.20 -8.79 6.75
N LEU A 134 1.00 -7.84 6.23
CA LEU A 134 1.15 -7.58 4.80
C LEU A 134 1.75 -8.78 4.04
N THR A 135 2.77 -9.41 4.59
CA THR A 135 3.38 -10.61 3.99
C THR A 135 2.44 -11.81 4.04
N ASN A 136 1.63 -11.96 5.09
CA ASN A 136 0.55 -12.95 5.13
C ASN A 136 -0.49 -12.72 4.03
N TYR A 137 -0.88 -11.46 3.76
CA TYR A 137 -1.75 -11.14 2.63
C TYR A 137 -1.11 -11.49 1.29
N ALA A 138 0.21 -11.32 1.14
CA ALA A 138 0.93 -11.76 -0.05
C ALA A 138 0.90 -13.30 -0.22
N VAL A 139 1.07 -14.06 0.88
CA VAL A 139 0.95 -15.53 0.87
C VAL A 139 -0.46 -15.96 0.43
N ILE A 140 -1.52 -15.36 0.99
CA ILE A 140 -2.91 -15.63 0.59
C ILE A 140 -3.13 -15.26 -0.88
N PHE A 141 -2.60 -14.12 -1.34
CA PHE A 141 -2.70 -13.67 -2.72
C PHE A 141 -2.10 -14.70 -3.69
N PHE A 142 -0.87 -15.15 -3.46
CA PHE A 142 -0.24 -16.15 -4.32
C PHE A 142 -0.98 -17.49 -4.31
N SER A 143 -1.51 -17.89 -3.15
CA SER A 143 -2.35 -19.07 -3.02
C SER A 143 -3.65 -18.96 -3.83
N CYS A 144 -4.34 -17.81 -3.75
CA CYS A 144 -5.54 -17.53 -4.55
C CYS A 144 -5.25 -17.44 -6.05
N TRP A 145 -4.10 -16.87 -6.44
CA TRP A 145 -3.67 -16.81 -7.83
C TRP A 145 -3.40 -18.21 -8.41
N GLY A 146 -2.79 -19.09 -7.61
CA GLY A 146 -2.64 -20.51 -7.94
C GLY A 146 -3.97 -21.18 -8.25
N LEU A 147 -4.98 -21.01 -7.39
CA LEU A 147 -6.33 -21.53 -7.62
C LEU A 147 -7.08 -20.83 -8.75
N HIS A 148 -6.80 -19.57 -9.02
CA HIS A 148 -7.38 -18.91 -10.20
C HIS A 148 -6.87 -19.57 -11.50
N LYS A 149 -5.59 -19.93 -11.55
CA LYS A 149 -4.98 -20.53 -12.74
C LYS A 149 -5.29 -22.02 -12.90
N TYR A 150 -5.26 -22.78 -11.81
CA TYR A 150 -5.35 -24.24 -11.84
C TYR A 150 -6.60 -24.80 -11.13
N GLY A 151 -7.46 -23.95 -10.58
CA GLY A 151 -8.60 -24.39 -9.77
C GLY A 151 -9.62 -25.23 -10.54
N ALA A 152 -9.92 -24.87 -11.79
CA ALA A 152 -10.81 -25.68 -12.64
C ALA A 152 -10.23 -27.07 -12.93
N TRP A 153 -8.91 -27.14 -13.17
CA TRP A 153 -8.21 -28.41 -13.34
C TRP A 153 -8.23 -29.26 -12.06
N LEU A 154 -7.96 -28.64 -10.91
CA LEU A 154 -8.06 -29.32 -9.61
C LEU A 154 -9.48 -29.78 -9.29
N ASP A 155 -10.50 -29.00 -9.64
CA ASP A 155 -11.90 -29.38 -9.42
C ASP A 155 -12.32 -30.60 -10.26
N LYS A 156 -11.78 -30.72 -11.48
CA LYS A 156 -12.07 -31.86 -12.36
C LYS A 156 -11.30 -33.11 -11.97
N TYR A 157 -10.00 -32.99 -11.67
CA TYR A 157 -9.11 -34.15 -11.55
C TYR A 157 -8.59 -34.42 -10.12
N HIS A 158 -8.60 -33.42 -9.23
CA HIS A 158 -7.94 -33.46 -7.92
C HIS A 158 -8.75 -32.74 -6.82
N LYS A 159 -10.03 -33.10 -6.67
CA LYS A 159 -10.98 -32.45 -5.74
C LYS A 159 -10.50 -32.41 -4.28
N VAL A 160 -9.82 -33.47 -3.84
CA VAL A 160 -9.26 -33.55 -2.48
C VAL A 160 -8.14 -32.52 -2.30
N ASP A 161 -7.23 -32.38 -3.27
CA ASP A 161 -6.16 -31.38 -3.21
C ASP A 161 -6.72 -29.95 -3.27
N LEU A 162 -7.77 -29.71 -4.06
CA LEU A 162 -8.48 -28.43 -4.07
C LEU A 162 -9.06 -28.09 -2.68
N TRP A 163 -9.68 -29.07 -2.03
CA TRP A 163 -10.27 -28.89 -0.70
C TRP A 163 -9.19 -28.67 0.37
N LEU A 164 -8.13 -29.50 0.38
CA LEU A 164 -6.99 -29.35 1.28
C LEU A 164 -6.29 -27.99 1.10
N HIS A 165 -6.15 -27.51 -0.14
CA HIS A 165 -5.60 -26.19 -0.41
C HIS A 165 -6.45 -25.07 0.20
N ARG A 166 -7.77 -25.16 0.11
CA ARG A 166 -8.69 -24.18 0.71
C ARG A 166 -8.67 -24.22 2.23
N VAL A 167 -8.74 -25.42 2.81
CA VAL A 167 -8.83 -25.60 4.27
C VAL A 167 -7.49 -25.37 4.95
N LEU A 168 -6.42 -26.04 4.52
CA LEU A 168 -5.13 -25.95 5.18
C LEU A 168 -4.40 -24.66 4.79
N ILE A 169 -4.24 -24.39 3.49
CA ILE A 169 -3.42 -23.25 3.04
C ILE A 169 -4.17 -21.94 3.20
N GLN A 170 -5.30 -21.77 2.53
CA GLN A 170 -5.96 -20.46 2.54
C GLN A 170 -6.53 -20.11 3.92
N ASN A 171 -7.29 -21.00 4.55
CA ASN A 171 -7.87 -20.72 5.86
C ASN A 171 -6.82 -20.75 6.99
N GLY A 172 -5.83 -21.66 6.94
CA GLY A 172 -4.74 -21.69 7.93
C GLY A 172 -3.91 -20.41 7.92
N VAL A 173 -3.50 -19.93 6.74
CA VAL A 173 -2.79 -18.64 6.63
C VAL A 173 -3.72 -17.47 6.95
N ALA A 174 -5.01 -17.54 6.64
CA ALA A 174 -5.96 -16.48 6.99
C ALA A 174 -6.19 -16.33 8.50
N ILE A 175 -6.08 -17.40 9.30
CA ILE A 175 -6.07 -17.29 10.77
C ILE A 175 -4.90 -16.40 11.20
N TYR A 176 -3.71 -16.71 10.69
CA TYR A 176 -2.49 -15.97 11.00
C TYR A 176 -2.57 -14.50 10.55
N ALA A 177 -2.99 -14.27 9.31
CA ALA A 177 -3.16 -12.93 8.74
C ALA A 177 -4.09 -12.06 9.59
N THR A 178 -5.25 -12.61 9.95
CA THR A 178 -6.27 -11.91 10.73
C THR A 178 -5.75 -11.60 12.13
N TRP A 179 -5.15 -12.58 12.81
CA TRP A 179 -4.58 -12.37 14.13
C TRP A 179 -3.50 -11.29 14.13
N THR A 180 -2.57 -11.33 13.18
CA THR A 180 -1.48 -10.32 13.10
C THR A 180 -1.99 -8.93 12.77
N THR A 181 -3.14 -8.82 12.10
CA THR A 181 -3.81 -7.54 11.85
C THR A 181 -4.44 -6.98 13.12
N ILE A 182 -4.99 -7.84 13.98
CA ILE A 182 -5.52 -7.42 15.27
C ILE A 182 -4.37 -7.10 16.24
N ALA A 183 -3.33 -7.94 16.27
CA ALA A 183 -2.14 -7.73 17.10
C ALA A 183 -1.42 -6.41 16.75
N SER A 184 -1.37 -6.02 15.48
CA SER A 184 -0.83 -4.72 15.08
C SER A 184 -1.66 -3.56 15.60
N LEU A 185 -3.00 -3.69 15.70
CA LEU A 185 -3.85 -2.66 16.31
C LEU A 185 -3.70 -2.60 17.84
N ILE A 186 -3.48 -3.74 18.49
CA ILE A 186 -3.12 -3.78 19.92
C ILE A 186 -1.78 -3.08 20.15
N ASN A 187 -0.77 -3.38 19.33
CA ASN A 187 0.54 -2.71 19.39
C ASN A 187 0.46 -1.22 19.04
N LEU A 188 -0.41 -0.84 18.11
CA LEU A 188 -0.68 0.57 17.82
C LEU A 188 -1.25 1.28 19.03
N ASN A 189 -2.18 0.65 19.75
CA ASN A 189 -2.70 1.19 20.99
C ASN A 189 -1.59 1.38 22.03
N ILE A 190 -0.73 0.37 22.22
CA ILE A 190 0.43 0.47 23.12
C ILE A 190 1.30 1.68 22.76
N VAL A 191 1.71 1.82 21.49
CA VAL A 191 2.55 2.94 21.05
C VAL A 191 1.84 4.29 21.24
N LEU A 192 0.54 4.37 20.95
CA LEU A 192 -0.23 5.60 21.15
C LEU A 192 -0.28 6.01 22.62
N VAL A 193 -0.47 5.05 23.53
CA VAL A 193 -0.57 5.32 24.98
C VAL A 193 0.80 5.62 25.57
N TYR A 194 1.78 4.75 25.34
CA TYR A 194 3.04 4.75 26.07
C TYR A 194 4.14 5.59 25.41
N ASP A 195 4.16 5.71 24.08
CA ASP A 195 5.17 6.49 23.36
C ASP A 195 4.64 7.86 22.90
N ALA A 196 3.36 7.96 22.53
CA ALA A 196 2.77 9.19 21.98
C ALA A 196 1.93 10.01 22.98
N GLY A 197 1.71 9.52 24.20
CA GLY A 197 0.99 10.23 25.26
C GLY A 197 -0.51 10.43 25.01
N VAL A 198 -1.12 9.65 24.11
CA VAL A 198 -2.56 9.67 23.85
C VAL A 198 -3.29 8.99 25.00
N SER A 199 -4.47 9.51 25.39
CA SER A 199 -5.26 8.89 26.47
C SER A 199 -5.61 7.44 26.13
N SER A 200 -5.57 6.55 27.14
CA SER A 200 -5.87 5.11 26.97
C SER A 200 -7.25 4.89 26.33
N THR A 201 -8.24 5.72 26.69
CA THR A 201 -9.58 5.65 26.12
C THR A 201 -9.58 6.02 24.64
N ASP A 202 -8.90 7.09 24.24
CA ASP A 202 -8.89 7.55 22.84
C ASP A 202 -8.06 6.64 21.94
N ALA A 203 -6.87 6.22 22.40
CA ALA A 203 -6.02 5.27 21.66
C ALA A 203 -6.74 3.94 21.40
N SER A 204 -7.46 3.44 22.41
CA SER A 204 -8.31 2.24 22.28
C SER A 204 -9.48 2.45 21.31
N THR A 205 -10.16 3.60 21.38
CA THR A 205 -11.24 3.94 20.43
C THR A 205 -10.72 4.05 19.00
N ILE A 206 -9.51 4.60 18.79
CA ILE A 206 -8.84 4.67 17.49
C ILE A 206 -8.60 3.26 16.94
N ALA A 207 -7.99 2.38 17.73
CA ALA A 207 -7.70 1.00 17.31
C ALA A 207 -8.98 0.22 16.94
N LEU A 208 -10.04 0.31 17.76
CA LEU A 208 -11.34 -0.32 17.48
C LEU A 208 -12.04 0.27 16.25
N SER A 209 -11.92 1.58 16.03
CA SER A 209 -12.45 2.25 14.84
C SER A 209 -11.75 1.77 13.57
N ILE A 210 -10.42 1.65 13.60
CA ILE A 210 -9.64 1.11 12.48
C ILE A 210 -10.06 -0.34 12.21
N LEU A 211 -10.18 -1.18 13.24
CA LEU A 211 -10.66 -2.57 13.09
C LEU A 211 -12.05 -2.62 12.43
N THR A 212 -12.96 -1.73 12.85
CA THR A 212 -14.31 -1.63 12.28
C THR A 212 -14.27 -1.29 10.79
N VAL A 213 -13.47 -0.28 10.41
CA VAL A 213 -13.32 0.11 9.00
C VAL A 213 -12.72 -1.04 8.19
N VAL A 214 -11.66 -1.69 8.68
CA VAL A 214 -11.03 -2.84 8.03
C VAL A 214 -12.04 -3.97 7.82
N LEU A 215 -12.84 -4.30 8.83
CA LEU A 215 -13.84 -5.37 8.77
C LEU A 215 -14.96 -5.05 7.77
N VAL A 216 -15.49 -3.82 7.77
CA VAL A 216 -16.54 -3.39 6.83
C VAL A 216 -16.02 -3.36 5.40
N VAL A 217 -14.84 -2.77 5.16
CA VAL A 217 -14.22 -2.73 3.84
C VAL A 217 -13.93 -4.14 3.35
N TRP A 218 -13.38 -5.01 4.21
CA TRP A 218 -13.14 -6.41 3.87
C TRP A 218 -14.44 -7.13 3.49
N PHE A 219 -15.49 -7.01 4.31
CA PHE A 219 -16.79 -7.63 4.04
C PHE A 219 -17.37 -7.19 2.69
N ILE A 220 -17.25 -5.90 2.34
CA ILE A 220 -17.66 -5.40 1.02
C ILE A 220 -16.81 -6.03 -0.08
N LEU A 221 -15.47 -5.99 0.04
CA LEU A 221 -14.55 -6.48 -0.98
C LEU A 221 -14.69 -7.99 -1.22
N GLU A 222 -14.78 -8.79 -0.16
CA GLU A 222 -14.89 -10.26 -0.25
C GLU A 222 -16.22 -10.73 -0.83
N ASN A 223 -17.27 -9.90 -0.76
CA ASN A 223 -18.59 -10.21 -1.31
C ASN A 223 -18.82 -9.58 -2.69
N SER A 224 -17.92 -8.70 -3.15
CA SER A 224 -18.00 -8.03 -4.45
C SER A 224 -16.80 -8.38 -5.34
N VAL A 225 -15.73 -7.60 -5.28
CA VAL A 225 -14.57 -7.65 -6.18
C VAL A 225 -13.77 -8.95 -6.03
N LEU A 226 -13.61 -9.41 -4.78
CA LEU A 226 -12.73 -10.53 -4.45
C LEU A 226 -13.46 -11.87 -4.33
N ASP A 227 -14.79 -11.91 -4.43
CA ASP A 227 -15.60 -13.11 -4.19
C ASP A 227 -15.05 -14.35 -4.91
N LYS A 228 -14.76 -14.24 -6.21
CA LYS A 228 -14.26 -15.36 -7.01
C LYS A 228 -12.96 -15.99 -6.49
N HIS A 229 -12.19 -15.25 -5.71
CA HIS A 229 -10.88 -15.66 -5.20
C HIS A 229 -10.93 -16.09 -3.73
N VAL A 230 -11.71 -15.40 -2.90
CA VAL A 230 -11.69 -15.57 -1.44
C VAL A 230 -12.98 -16.17 -0.86
N ARG A 231 -13.93 -16.60 -1.71
CA ARG A 231 -15.25 -17.11 -1.27
C ARG A 231 -15.20 -18.11 -0.12
N LEU A 232 -14.21 -19.01 -0.14
CA LEU A 232 -14.07 -20.11 0.83
C LEU A 232 -13.03 -19.84 1.92
N ILE A 233 -12.55 -18.59 2.03
CA ILE A 233 -11.75 -18.13 3.17
C ILE A 233 -12.75 -17.63 4.23
N LEU A 234 -12.97 -18.43 5.26
CA LEU A 234 -14.01 -18.23 6.27
C LEU A 234 -13.43 -18.01 7.68
N SER A 235 -12.15 -18.33 7.90
CA SER A 235 -11.51 -18.27 9.22
C SER A 235 -11.31 -16.85 9.77
N ILE A 236 -11.53 -15.80 8.96
CA ILE A 236 -11.34 -14.40 9.34
C ILE A 236 -12.27 -14.03 10.51
N TYR A 237 -13.59 -14.23 10.35
CA TYR A 237 -14.55 -13.82 11.38
C TYR A 237 -14.39 -14.59 12.70
N PRO A 238 -14.18 -15.93 12.71
CA PRO A 238 -13.84 -16.64 13.93
C PRO A 238 -12.65 -16.04 14.69
N VAL A 239 -11.59 -15.59 14.01
CA VAL A 239 -10.44 -14.95 14.67
C VAL A 239 -10.80 -13.58 15.24
N VAL A 240 -11.58 -12.77 14.51
CA VAL A 240 -12.06 -11.47 15.03
C VAL A 240 -12.93 -11.67 16.27
N ILE A 241 -13.86 -12.63 16.22
CA ILE A 241 -14.72 -13.01 17.34
C ILE A 241 -13.88 -13.49 18.52
N TRP A 242 -12.89 -14.35 18.29
CA TRP A 242 -11.96 -14.84 19.31
C TRP A 242 -11.25 -13.70 20.03
N ALA A 243 -10.65 -12.78 19.26
CA ALA A 243 -9.91 -11.65 19.81
C ALA A 243 -10.82 -10.71 20.62
N LEU A 244 -11.97 -10.31 20.05
CA LEU A 244 -12.92 -9.42 20.74
C LEU A 244 -13.54 -10.08 21.98
N THR A 245 -13.75 -11.40 21.96
CA THR A 245 -14.18 -12.16 23.14
C THR A 245 -13.11 -12.10 24.23
N GLY A 246 -11.83 -12.25 23.87
CA GLY A 246 -10.70 -12.10 24.80
C GLY A 246 -10.63 -10.73 25.46
N VAL A 247 -10.85 -9.66 24.68
CA VAL A 247 -10.91 -8.30 25.23
C VAL A 247 -12.14 -8.10 26.11
N TYR A 248 -13.30 -8.63 25.68
CA TYR A 248 -14.53 -8.57 26.47
C TYR A 248 -14.35 -9.26 27.83
N THR A 249 -13.77 -10.46 27.86
CA THR A 249 -13.60 -11.21 29.11
C THR A 249 -12.62 -10.56 30.09
N GLU A 250 -11.66 -9.77 29.59
CA GLU A 250 -10.70 -9.06 30.44
C GLU A 250 -11.26 -7.73 30.96
N THR A 251 -11.95 -6.97 30.12
CA THR A 251 -12.19 -5.54 30.38
C THR A 251 -13.64 -5.18 30.67
N TYR A 252 -14.61 -6.07 30.40
CA TYR A 252 -16.02 -5.71 30.48
C TYR A 252 -16.54 -5.70 31.93
N ASN A 253 -17.02 -4.54 32.37
CA ASN A 253 -17.71 -4.39 33.65
C ASN A 253 -19.22 -4.13 33.42
N PRO A 254 -20.12 -5.07 33.80
CA PRO A 254 -21.56 -4.89 33.61
C PRO A 254 -22.17 -3.79 34.49
N ALA A 255 -21.55 -3.47 35.64
CA ALA A 255 -22.06 -2.45 36.56
C ALA A 255 -21.75 -1.02 36.11
N ALA A 256 -20.71 -0.83 35.29
CA ALA A 256 -20.27 0.48 34.80
C ALA A 256 -19.53 0.34 33.45
N PRO A 257 -20.25 0.09 32.35
CA PRO A 257 -19.63 -0.12 31.05
C PRO A 257 -18.98 1.17 30.53
N THR A 258 -17.69 1.12 30.24
CA THR A 258 -16.96 2.23 29.61
C THR A 258 -17.34 2.39 28.14
N ARG A 259 -16.98 3.55 27.53
CA ARG A 259 -17.11 3.79 26.09
C ARG A 259 -16.57 2.63 25.25
N ASN A 260 -15.36 2.16 25.57
CA ASN A 260 -14.73 1.08 24.82
C ASN A 260 -15.34 -0.28 25.13
N ASN A 261 -15.85 -0.54 26.34
CA ASN A 261 -16.61 -1.76 26.63
C ASN A 261 -17.85 -1.88 25.73
N ILE A 262 -18.62 -0.79 25.58
CA ILE A 262 -19.80 -0.76 24.71
C ILE A 262 -19.39 -0.98 23.24
N PHE A 263 -18.29 -0.34 22.80
CA PHE A 263 -17.76 -0.51 21.45
C PHE A 263 -17.34 -1.97 21.20
N ILE A 264 -16.57 -2.59 22.09
CA ILE A 264 -16.12 -3.99 21.96
C ILE A 264 -17.32 -4.93 21.84
N VAL A 265 -18.33 -4.82 22.71
CA VAL A 265 -19.54 -5.67 22.64
C VAL A 265 -20.30 -5.44 21.34
N SER A 266 -20.44 -4.19 20.90
CA SER A 266 -21.11 -3.86 19.65
C SER A 266 -20.38 -4.46 18.44
N LEU A 267 -19.04 -4.32 18.39
CA LEU A 267 -18.22 -4.85 17.32
C LEU A 267 -18.16 -6.38 17.33
N LEU A 268 -18.21 -7.00 18.51
CA LEU A 268 -18.34 -8.44 18.66
C LEU A 268 -19.67 -8.94 18.07
N GLY A 269 -20.78 -8.29 18.43
CA GLY A 269 -22.10 -8.57 17.87
C GLY A 269 -22.16 -8.42 16.35
N ILE A 270 -21.58 -7.34 15.81
CA ILE A 270 -21.45 -7.11 14.36
C ILE A 270 -20.61 -8.23 13.74
N SER A 271 -19.49 -8.62 14.35
CA SER A 271 -18.62 -9.67 13.81
C SER A 271 -19.31 -11.03 13.74
N CYS A 272 -20.12 -11.38 14.74
CA CYS A 272 -20.97 -12.57 14.74
C CYS A 272 -22.04 -12.50 13.63
N LEU A 273 -22.71 -11.36 13.47
CA LEU A 273 -23.69 -11.16 12.40
C LEU A 273 -23.04 -11.31 11.02
N LEU A 274 -21.91 -10.64 10.78
CA LEU A 274 -21.17 -10.72 9.52
C LEU A 274 -20.73 -12.16 9.23
N PHE A 275 -20.32 -12.92 10.25
CA PHE A 275 -19.96 -14.32 10.08
C PHE A 275 -21.14 -15.17 9.61
N VAL A 276 -22.30 -15.04 10.27
CA VAL A 276 -23.53 -15.77 9.89
C VAL A 276 -23.96 -15.39 8.47
N VAL A 277 -24.00 -14.10 8.16
CA VAL A 277 -24.34 -13.61 6.82
C VAL A 277 -23.34 -14.16 5.79
N ARG A 278 -22.05 -14.19 6.11
CA ARG A 278 -21.02 -14.74 5.23
C ARG A 278 -21.24 -16.22 4.96
N LEU A 279 -21.53 -17.03 5.98
CA LEU A 279 -21.84 -18.45 5.81
C LEU A 279 -23.05 -18.67 4.89
N LEU A 280 -24.13 -17.92 5.10
CA LEU A 280 -25.33 -17.99 4.28
C LEU A 280 -25.07 -17.57 2.82
N LEU A 281 -24.36 -16.45 2.61
CA LEU A 281 -24.01 -15.97 1.27
C LEU A 281 -23.12 -16.95 0.52
N VAL A 282 -22.11 -17.52 1.21
CA VAL A 282 -21.20 -18.49 0.62
C VAL A 282 -21.95 -19.78 0.28
N ALA A 283 -22.79 -20.30 1.16
CA ALA A 283 -23.62 -21.46 0.89
C ALA A 283 -24.54 -21.22 -0.32
N TRP A 284 -25.26 -20.09 -0.34
CA TRP A 284 -26.15 -19.71 -1.43
C TRP A 284 -25.39 -19.57 -2.77
N ARG A 285 -24.24 -18.89 -2.78
CA ARG A 285 -23.40 -18.73 -3.98
C ARG A 285 -22.79 -20.04 -4.44
N GLN A 286 -22.43 -20.96 -3.55
CA GLN A 286 -21.93 -22.28 -3.96
C GLN A 286 -23.03 -23.12 -4.61
N ILE A 287 -24.27 -23.03 -4.13
CA ILE A 287 -25.42 -23.74 -4.71
C ILE A 287 -25.82 -23.13 -6.07
N LYS A 288 -25.89 -21.80 -6.16
CA LYS A 288 -26.42 -21.11 -7.36
C LYS A 288 -25.36 -20.74 -8.40
N GLN A 289 -24.12 -20.48 -7.99
CA GLN A 289 -23.03 -19.97 -8.83
C GLN A 289 -21.68 -20.66 -8.51
N PRO A 290 -21.57 -22.00 -8.65
CA PRO A 290 -20.33 -22.73 -8.36
C PRO A 290 -19.15 -22.21 -9.20
N LEU A 291 -17.96 -22.11 -8.57
CA LEU A 291 -16.80 -21.36 -9.12
C LEU A 291 -16.25 -21.89 -10.46
N TYR A 292 -16.45 -23.15 -10.80
CA TYR A 292 -15.77 -23.81 -11.95
C TYR A 292 -16.71 -24.45 -12.97
N ARG A 293 -18.03 -24.21 -12.89
CA ARG A 293 -19.03 -24.92 -13.72
C ARG A 293 -18.92 -24.63 -15.21
N ASP A 294 -18.45 -23.44 -15.60
CA ASP A 294 -18.45 -22.95 -16.99
C ASP A 294 -17.04 -22.69 -17.57
N VAL A 295 -15.98 -23.25 -16.95
CA VAL A 295 -14.59 -23.03 -17.39
C VAL A 295 -14.09 -24.25 -18.15
N ASP A 296 -13.83 -24.10 -19.45
CA ASP A 296 -13.17 -25.12 -20.27
C ASP A 296 -11.66 -25.18 -19.92
N PRO A 297 -11.18 -26.31 -19.34
CA PRO A 297 -9.80 -26.44 -18.89
C PRO A 297 -8.77 -26.50 -20.04
N ASP A 298 -9.17 -26.73 -21.29
CA ASP A 298 -8.26 -26.97 -22.42
C ASP A 298 -7.83 -25.69 -23.16
N LEU A 299 -8.42 -24.52 -22.83
CA LEU A 299 -8.13 -23.22 -23.45
C LEU A 299 -6.90 -22.48 -22.91
N ILE A 300 -6.21 -22.99 -21.88
CA ILE A 300 -5.09 -22.28 -21.23
C ILE A 300 -3.75 -22.76 -21.82
N LYS A 301 -3.34 -22.19 -22.96
CA LYS A 301 -1.97 -22.35 -23.51
C LYS A 301 -1.10 -21.13 -23.19
N PRO A 302 0.07 -21.28 -22.54
CA PRO A 302 0.98 -20.17 -22.28
C PRO A 302 1.79 -19.79 -23.54
N THR A 303 1.65 -18.55 -24.02
CA THR A 303 2.51 -18.00 -25.09
C THR A 303 3.82 -17.42 -24.53
N MET A 304 4.92 -17.67 -25.25
CA MET A 304 6.27 -17.21 -24.90
C MET A 304 6.57 -15.84 -25.53
N GLY A 305 6.15 -14.75 -24.88
CA GLY A 305 6.68 -13.42 -25.18
C GLY A 305 8.16 -13.32 -24.80
N LYS A 306 8.99 -12.69 -25.65
CA LYS A 306 10.43 -12.44 -25.40
C LYS A 306 10.62 -11.21 -24.49
N HIS A 307 11.61 -11.25 -23.59
CA HIS A 307 11.97 -10.10 -22.73
C HIS A 307 12.75 -9.03 -23.51
N ASN A 308 12.57 -7.76 -23.14
CA ASN A 308 13.47 -6.67 -23.54
C ASN A 308 14.41 -6.32 -22.38
N PHE A 309 15.71 -6.58 -22.55
CA PHE A 309 16.72 -6.38 -21.50
C PHE A 309 16.92 -4.91 -21.12
N PHE A 310 16.82 -3.97 -22.07
CA PHE A 310 16.99 -2.55 -21.78
C PHE A 310 15.85 -1.99 -20.93
N ARG A 311 14.61 -2.40 -21.21
CA ARG A 311 13.45 -2.02 -20.39
C ARG A 311 13.48 -2.70 -19.02
N LEU A 312 13.92 -3.95 -18.97
CA LEU A 312 14.11 -4.65 -17.71
C LEU A 312 15.12 -3.89 -16.84
N GLY A 313 16.24 -3.46 -17.44
CA GLY A 313 17.23 -2.61 -16.80
C GLY A 313 16.64 -1.27 -16.33
N ALA A 314 15.86 -0.58 -17.17
CA ALA A 314 15.22 0.68 -16.78
C ALA A 314 14.30 0.52 -15.56
N VAL A 315 13.43 -0.50 -15.56
CA VAL A 315 12.55 -0.78 -14.41
C VAL A 315 13.35 -1.14 -13.17
N ALA A 316 14.35 -2.02 -13.29
CA ALA A 316 15.17 -2.45 -12.16
C ALA A 316 15.99 -1.30 -11.56
N ILE A 317 16.61 -0.46 -12.39
CA ILE A 317 17.38 0.71 -11.96
C ILE A 317 16.45 1.72 -11.29
N SER A 318 15.31 2.05 -11.91
CA SER A 318 14.32 2.96 -11.33
C SER A 318 13.80 2.49 -9.97
N PHE A 319 13.57 1.19 -9.81
CA PHE A 319 13.19 0.61 -8.53
C PHE A 319 14.31 0.72 -7.49
N ALA A 320 15.55 0.42 -7.88
CA ALA A 320 16.71 0.55 -6.98
C ALA A 320 16.91 2.00 -6.50
N PHE A 321 16.84 2.99 -7.39
CA PHE A 321 16.93 4.41 -7.02
C PHE A 321 15.83 4.83 -6.05
N PHE A 322 14.60 4.34 -6.24
CA PHE A 322 13.50 4.60 -5.30
C PHE A 322 13.77 3.98 -3.93
N VAL A 323 14.22 2.72 -3.86
CA VAL A 323 14.55 2.06 -2.58
C VAL A 323 15.67 2.82 -1.86
N ILE A 324 16.72 3.23 -2.58
CA ILE A 324 17.82 4.03 -2.01
C ILE A 324 17.28 5.35 -1.47
N SER A 325 16.54 6.12 -2.27
CA SER A 325 15.97 7.40 -1.82
C SER A 325 15.02 7.22 -0.63
N LEU A 326 14.20 6.16 -0.61
CA LEU A 326 13.32 5.88 0.53
C LEU A 326 14.11 5.64 1.82
N VAL A 327 15.25 4.93 1.77
CA VAL A 327 16.13 4.76 2.93
C VAL A 327 16.64 6.12 3.43
N PHE A 328 17.11 7.00 2.53
CA PHE A 328 17.56 8.35 2.91
C PHE A 328 16.43 9.19 3.52
N ASN A 329 15.21 9.11 3.00
CA ASN A 329 14.05 9.79 3.59
C ASN A 329 13.70 9.26 4.98
N VAL A 330 13.77 7.94 5.20
CA VAL A 330 13.54 7.36 6.54
C VAL A 330 14.62 7.83 7.52
N LEU A 331 15.89 7.79 7.11
CA LEU A 331 17.02 8.25 7.91
C LEU A 331 16.91 9.74 8.29
N SER A 332 16.40 10.59 7.39
CA SER A 332 16.26 12.03 7.63
C SER A 332 15.14 12.37 8.63
N VAL A 333 14.12 11.53 8.76
CA VAL A 333 13.07 11.68 9.79
C VAL A 333 13.64 11.43 11.18
N PHE A 334 14.53 10.45 11.31
CA PHE A 334 15.16 10.10 12.60
C PHE A 334 16.46 10.87 12.89
N GLY A 335 16.97 11.66 11.92
CA GLY A 335 18.26 12.34 12.05
C GLY A 335 19.44 11.36 12.17
N ALA A 336 19.38 10.24 11.44
CA ALA A 336 20.36 9.16 11.50
C ALA A 336 21.21 9.09 10.22
N GLY A 337 22.43 8.56 10.32
CA GLY A 337 23.31 8.39 9.16
C GLY A 337 24.00 9.71 8.73
N PRO A 338 23.84 10.19 7.47
CA PRO A 338 24.53 11.40 7.00
C PRO A 338 23.93 12.72 7.55
N TYR A 339 22.81 12.64 8.25
CA TYR A 339 22.06 13.77 8.78
C TYR A 339 22.53 14.13 10.20
N LEU A 340 22.59 15.43 10.48
CA LEU A 340 22.97 15.98 11.79
C LEU A 340 21.75 16.24 12.69
N THR A 341 20.56 16.38 12.10
CA THR A 341 19.32 16.64 12.81
C THR A 341 18.13 16.05 12.05
N THR A 342 16.92 16.17 12.61
CA THR A 342 15.70 15.71 11.95
C THR A 342 15.18 16.77 10.98
N THR A 343 14.50 16.33 9.92
CA THR A 343 13.79 17.24 8.99
C THR A 343 12.79 18.14 9.71
N ALA A 344 12.14 17.64 10.78
CA ALA A 344 11.23 18.41 11.61
C ALA A 344 11.94 19.50 12.43
N ASN A 345 13.12 19.21 12.98
CA ASN A 345 13.91 20.19 13.73
C ASN A 345 14.35 21.35 12.82
N VAL A 346 14.82 21.07 11.60
CA VAL A 346 15.15 22.14 10.64
C VAL A 346 13.92 22.98 10.32
N SER A 347 12.77 22.34 10.06
CA SER A 347 11.53 23.06 9.79
C SER A 347 11.06 23.93 10.95
N ALA A 348 11.35 23.55 12.20
CA ALA A 348 11.03 24.34 13.38
C ALA A 348 11.94 25.57 13.55
N VAL A 349 13.20 25.48 13.10
CA VAL A 349 14.13 26.62 13.07
C VAL A 349 13.71 27.65 12.02
N PHE A 350 13.31 27.19 10.84
CA PHE A 350 12.88 28.03 9.72
C PHE A 350 11.34 28.15 9.63
N ASP A 351 10.70 28.50 10.75
CA ASP A 351 9.24 28.64 10.80
C ASP A 351 8.76 29.90 10.08
N THR A 352 7.68 29.78 9.30
CA THR A 352 7.11 30.90 8.53
C THR A 352 5.57 30.86 8.57
N LEU A 353 4.93 31.95 8.12
CA LEU A 353 3.47 31.99 7.95
C LEU A 353 2.95 31.08 6.81
N LEU A 354 3.84 30.39 6.09
CA LEU A 354 3.51 29.32 5.13
C LEU A 354 3.78 27.91 5.69
N THR A 355 4.49 27.81 6.82
CA THR A 355 4.88 26.53 7.43
C THR A 355 3.70 25.96 8.20
N PRO A 356 3.11 24.84 7.75
CA PRO A 356 1.94 24.26 8.40
C PRO A 356 2.31 23.51 9.69
N PRO A 357 1.33 23.13 10.53
CA PRO A 357 1.59 22.33 11.72
C PRO A 357 2.06 20.91 11.35
N GLY A 358 2.81 20.27 12.25
CA GLY A 358 3.51 19.00 12.02
C GLY A 358 2.67 17.88 11.39
N TRP A 359 1.41 17.73 11.79
CA TRP A 359 0.52 16.71 11.23
C TRP A 359 0.30 16.86 9.72
N THR A 360 0.42 18.06 9.17
CA THR A 360 0.24 18.33 7.73
C THR A 360 1.33 17.64 6.91
N PHE A 361 2.53 17.49 7.47
CA PHE A 361 3.66 16.79 6.84
C PHE A 361 3.48 15.27 6.79
N ALA A 362 2.48 14.70 7.47
CA ALA A 362 2.13 13.28 7.33
C ALA A 362 1.75 12.90 5.89
N ILE A 363 1.43 13.88 5.03
CA ILE A 363 1.25 13.68 3.59
C ILE A 363 2.47 13.03 2.92
N TRP A 364 3.68 13.22 3.45
CA TRP A 364 4.86 12.51 2.94
C TRP A 364 4.72 10.99 3.06
N GLY A 365 4.16 10.49 4.17
CA GLY A 365 3.84 9.07 4.33
C GLY A 365 2.86 8.58 3.25
N VAL A 366 1.79 9.37 3.00
CA VAL A 366 0.81 9.07 1.93
C VAL A 366 1.49 9.03 0.56
N ILE A 367 2.35 10.01 0.26
CA ILE A 367 3.11 10.10 -0.98
C ILE A 367 4.01 8.88 -1.15
N TYR A 368 4.82 8.52 -0.15
CA TYR A 368 5.72 7.36 -0.26
C TYR A 368 4.96 6.04 -0.39
N ILE A 369 3.84 5.87 0.31
CA ILE A 369 2.98 4.68 0.16
C ILE A 369 2.43 4.60 -1.28
N TRP A 370 1.96 5.72 -1.83
CA TRP A 370 1.43 5.75 -3.20
C TRP A 370 2.51 5.52 -4.25
N LEU A 371 3.69 6.14 -4.09
CA LEU A 371 4.85 5.94 -4.97
C LEU A 371 5.40 4.51 -4.85
N ALA A 372 5.34 3.89 -3.67
CA ALA A 372 5.65 2.48 -3.50
C ALA A 372 4.64 1.59 -4.25
N ALA A 373 3.33 1.87 -4.13
CA ALA A 373 2.30 1.16 -4.89
C ALA A 373 2.47 1.33 -6.41
N MET A 374 2.85 2.52 -6.87
CA MET A 374 3.24 2.79 -8.26
C MET A 374 4.40 1.90 -8.71
N ASN A 375 5.50 1.88 -7.93
CA ASN A 375 6.68 1.07 -8.23
C ASN A 375 6.37 -0.44 -8.22
N VAL A 376 5.57 -0.91 -7.26
CA VAL A 376 5.09 -2.29 -7.20
C VAL A 376 4.28 -2.64 -8.45
N TYR A 377 3.38 -1.76 -8.90
CA TYR A 377 2.62 -1.96 -10.14
C TYR A 377 3.51 -2.06 -11.38
N ILE A 378 4.52 -1.19 -11.48
CA ILE A 378 5.49 -1.17 -12.58
C ILE A 378 6.33 -2.46 -12.58
N VAL A 379 6.88 -2.85 -11.42
CA VAL A 379 7.67 -4.08 -11.26
C VAL A 379 6.82 -5.33 -11.49
N ALA A 380 5.56 -5.34 -11.05
CA ALA A 380 4.62 -6.41 -11.35
C ALA A 380 4.40 -6.57 -12.87
N GLY A 381 4.56 -5.49 -13.64
CA GLY A 381 4.57 -5.53 -15.11
C GLY A 381 5.65 -6.44 -15.72
N LEU A 382 6.76 -6.68 -15.01
CA LEU A 382 7.82 -7.63 -15.43
C LEU A 382 7.32 -9.09 -15.45
N PHE A 383 6.34 -9.39 -14.60
CA PHE A 383 5.81 -10.74 -14.41
C PHE A 383 4.43 -10.94 -15.06
N ARG A 384 3.84 -9.87 -15.61
CA ARG A 384 2.54 -9.88 -16.29
C ARG A 384 2.70 -9.91 -17.80
N LYS A 385 1.92 -10.77 -18.45
CA LYS A 385 1.85 -10.91 -19.90
C LYS A 385 0.46 -10.52 -20.41
N ASN A 386 0.42 -9.98 -21.62
CA ASN A 386 -0.78 -9.77 -22.41
C ASN A 386 -0.65 -10.56 -23.73
N GLU A 387 -1.61 -10.38 -24.64
CA GLU A 387 -1.66 -11.06 -25.94
C GLU A 387 -0.43 -10.80 -26.83
N THR A 388 0.25 -9.66 -26.65
CA THR A 388 1.39 -9.23 -27.50
C THR A 388 2.75 -9.44 -26.86
N GLY A 389 2.83 -9.76 -25.56
CA GLY A 389 4.07 -10.06 -24.87
C GLY A 389 4.04 -9.68 -23.39
N TYR A 390 5.19 -9.30 -22.84
CA TYR A 390 5.26 -8.78 -21.48
C TYR A 390 4.70 -7.37 -21.41
N MET A 391 3.93 -7.08 -20.36
CA MET A 391 3.21 -5.83 -20.21
C MET A 391 4.14 -4.60 -20.12
N TYR A 392 5.35 -4.77 -19.58
CA TYR A 392 6.35 -3.70 -19.54
C TYR A 392 7.00 -3.42 -20.92
N CYS A 393 6.80 -4.31 -21.91
CA CYS A 393 7.40 -4.19 -23.24
C CYS A 393 6.41 -3.71 -24.30
N SER A 394 5.18 -4.24 -24.30
CA SER A 394 4.24 -4.11 -25.40
C SER A 394 2.80 -3.97 -24.89
N PRO A 395 2.14 -2.80 -24.98
CA PRO A 395 2.69 -1.51 -25.36
C PRO A 395 3.65 -0.94 -24.31
N PRO A 396 4.59 -0.11 -24.74
CA PRO A 396 5.46 0.63 -23.84
C PRO A 396 4.78 1.89 -23.26
N VAL A 397 3.76 1.69 -22.42
CA VAL A 397 2.93 2.81 -21.95
C VAL A 397 3.71 3.79 -21.07
N LEU A 398 4.72 3.31 -20.33
CA LEU A 398 5.68 4.15 -19.63
C LEU A 398 6.99 4.15 -20.42
N PRO A 399 7.36 5.26 -21.06
CA PRO A 399 8.51 5.32 -21.94
C PRO A 399 9.83 5.51 -21.17
N TYR A 400 10.98 5.34 -21.82
CA TYR A 400 12.29 5.53 -21.17
C TYR A 400 12.46 6.90 -20.53
N GLY A 401 11.89 7.96 -21.12
CA GLY A 401 11.89 9.30 -20.54
C GLY A 401 11.29 9.36 -19.13
N PHE A 402 10.22 8.59 -18.87
CA PHE A 402 9.62 8.48 -17.54
C PHE A 402 10.62 7.92 -16.52
N PHE A 403 11.29 6.82 -16.86
CA PHE A 403 12.25 6.14 -15.98
C PHE A 403 13.49 6.99 -15.71
N VAL A 404 14.01 7.69 -16.74
CA VAL A 404 15.14 8.62 -16.59
C VAL A 404 14.78 9.78 -15.67
N CYS A 405 13.63 10.42 -15.89
CA CYS A 405 13.15 11.50 -15.02
C CYS A 405 12.96 11.02 -13.58
N TRP A 406 12.44 9.80 -13.39
CA TRP A 406 12.29 9.22 -12.07
C TRP A 406 13.62 9.02 -11.35
N CYS A 407 14.64 8.44 -12.01
CA CYS A 407 15.96 8.26 -11.40
C CYS A 407 16.60 9.61 -11.02
N LEU A 408 16.54 10.61 -11.91
CA LEU A 408 17.03 11.96 -11.62
C LEU A 408 16.28 12.59 -10.44
N ASN A 409 14.95 12.42 -10.40
CA ASN A 409 14.14 12.92 -9.30
C ASN A 409 14.57 12.30 -7.95
N GLN A 410 14.86 11.00 -7.91
CA GLN A 410 15.36 10.35 -6.68
C GLN A 410 16.71 10.92 -6.24
N CYS A 411 17.63 11.22 -7.17
CA CYS A 411 18.90 11.90 -6.86
C CYS A 411 18.67 13.29 -6.27
N PHE A 412 17.80 14.09 -6.90
CA PHE A 412 17.49 15.44 -6.42
C PHE A 412 16.79 15.42 -5.07
N ASN A 413 15.99 14.39 -4.79
CA ASN A 413 15.36 14.22 -3.48
C ASN A 413 16.41 13.96 -2.39
N ILE A 414 17.36 13.05 -2.64
CA ILE A 414 18.46 12.79 -1.71
C ILE A 414 19.30 14.06 -1.50
N ALA A 415 19.66 14.74 -2.59
CA ALA A 415 20.44 15.96 -2.54
C ALA A 415 19.71 17.07 -1.76
N TRP A 416 18.39 17.22 -1.96
CA TRP A 416 17.54 18.14 -1.21
C TRP A 416 17.61 17.87 0.30
N LEU A 417 17.45 16.61 0.71
CA LEU A 417 17.51 16.23 2.13
C LEU A 417 18.86 16.60 2.76
N LEU A 418 19.95 16.35 2.05
CA LEU A 418 21.30 16.63 2.54
C LEU A 418 21.54 18.14 2.72
N VAL A 419 21.13 18.98 1.77
CA VAL A 419 21.30 20.43 1.91
C VAL A 419 20.31 21.05 2.89
N TRP A 420 19.11 20.48 3.02
CA TRP A 420 18.10 20.88 4.00
C TRP A 420 18.61 20.66 5.44
N ASP A 421 19.14 19.47 5.73
CA ASP A 421 19.77 19.15 7.02
C ASP A 421 20.86 20.15 7.43
N ARG A 422 21.63 20.67 6.46
CA ARG A 422 22.70 21.65 6.69
C ARG A 422 22.22 23.09 6.81
N GLY A 423 20.91 23.34 6.78
CA GLY A 423 20.37 24.70 6.86
C GLY A 423 20.62 25.51 5.58
N MET A 424 21.01 24.89 4.47
CA MET A 424 21.34 25.58 3.22
C MET A 424 20.07 25.82 2.39
N MET A 425 19.32 26.88 2.71
CA MET A 425 17.98 27.12 2.18
C MET A 425 17.95 27.43 0.67
N ILE A 426 18.87 28.26 0.17
CA ILE A 426 18.94 28.55 -1.28
C ILE A 426 19.20 27.27 -2.11
N PRO A 427 20.22 26.43 -1.80
CA PRO A 427 20.38 25.14 -2.45
C PRO A 427 19.17 24.22 -2.30
N ALA A 428 18.52 24.20 -1.13
CA ALA A 428 17.30 23.41 -0.93
C ALA A 428 16.18 23.86 -1.87
N LEU A 429 15.99 25.17 -2.07
CA LEU A 429 15.04 25.70 -3.04
C LEU A 429 15.37 25.25 -4.47
N ILE A 430 16.64 25.28 -4.88
CA ILE A 430 17.07 24.84 -6.23
C ILE A 430 16.74 23.35 -6.43
N PHE A 431 17.05 22.47 -5.48
CA PHE A 431 16.74 21.05 -5.61
C PHE A 431 15.23 20.79 -5.62
N LEU A 432 14.42 21.55 -4.89
CA LEU A 432 12.95 21.47 -4.98
C LEU A 432 12.42 21.87 -6.35
N ILE A 433 12.99 22.90 -6.99
CA ILE A 433 12.63 23.27 -8.37
C ILE A 433 12.98 22.14 -9.35
N LEU A 434 14.15 21.52 -9.21
CA LEU A 434 14.57 20.37 -10.02
C LEU A 434 13.66 19.14 -9.81
N LEU A 435 13.21 18.90 -8.57
CA LEU A 435 12.23 17.88 -8.24
C LEU A 435 10.89 18.13 -8.94
N VAL A 436 10.37 19.35 -8.84
CA VAL A 436 9.12 19.73 -9.49
C VAL A 436 9.23 19.59 -11.01
N ALA A 437 10.32 20.03 -11.63
CA ALA A 437 10.55 19.92 -13.07
C ALA A 437 10.59 18.46 -13.55
N THR A 438 11.28 17.58 -12.82
CA THR A 438 11.34 16.15 -13.14
C THR A 438 10.00 15.45 -12.92
N ASN A 439 9.25 15.84 -11.89
CA ASN A 439 7.89 15.36 -11.63
C ASN A 439 6.92 15.72 -12.78
N TYR A 440 6.88 16.98 -13.22
CA TYR A 440 6.06 17.38 -14.38
C TYR A 440 6.50 16.67 -15.67
N SER A 441 7.80 16.42 -15.86
CA SER A 441 8.31 15.66 -17.00
C SER A 441 7.80 14.21 -17.00
N MET A 442 7.74 13.55 -15.84
CA MET A 442 7.15 12.22 -15.72
C MET A 442 5.67 12.21 -16.08
N ILE A 443 4.91 13.21 -15.64
CA ILE A 443 3.49 13.35 -16.01
C ILE A 443 3.33 13.51 -17.51
N PHE A 444 4.16 14.35 -18.14
CA PHE A 444 4.17 14.51 -19.60
C PHE A 444 4.40 13.17 -20.32
N PHE A 445 5.43 12.40 -19.93
CA PHE A 445 5.71 11.09 -20.53
C PHE A 445 4.58 10.08 -20.32
N CYS A 446 3.98 10.04 -19.12
CA CYS A 446 2.86 9.16 -18.83
C CYS A 446 1.59 9.54 -19.63
N CYS A 447 1.30 10.84 -19.73
CA CYS A 447 0.20 11.38 -20.53
C CYS A 447 0.39 11.10 -22.02
N HIS A 448 1.61 11.20 -22.54
CA HIS A 448 1.95 10.82 -23.90
C HIS A 448 1.68 9.34 -24.15
N GLY A 449 2.18 8.46 -23.29
CA GLY A 449 1.94 7.01 -23.42
C GLY A 449 0.45 6.65 -23.39
N LEU A 450 -0.35 7.29 -22.52
CA LEU A 450 -1.81 7.09 -22.49
C LEU A 450 -2.56 7.74 -23.66
N HIS A 451 -2.02 8.79 -24.27
CA HIS A 451 -2.58 9.35 -25.49
C HIS A 451 -2.39 8.36 -26.65
N VAL A 452 -1.20 7.80 -26.78
CA VAL A 452 -0.83 6.88 -27.86
C VAL A 452 -1.50 5.50 -27.69
N TYR A 453 -1.42 4.89 -26.50
CA TYR A 453 -1.85 3.51 -26.27
C TYR A 453 -3.21 3.39 -25.56
N GLY A 454 -3.85 4.50 -25.21
CA GLY A 454 -5.06 4.50 -24.39
C GLY A 454 -6.27 3.81 -25.02
N ALA A 455 -6.44 3.93 -26.35
CA ALA A 455 -7.51 3.25 -27.07
C ALA A 455 -7.35 1.72 -27.01
N TRP A 456 -6.14 1.23 -27.26
CA TRP A 456 -5.81 -0.19 -27.14
C TRP A 456 -6.02 -0.70 -25.71
N LEU A 457 -5.55 0.04 -24.71
CA LEU A 457 -5.74 -0.30 -23.30
C LEU A 457 -7.23 -0.34 -22.92
N LYS A 458 -8.05 0.59 -23.42
CA LYS A 458 -9.50 0.58 -23.16
C LYS A 458 -10.17 -0.70 -23.65
N LYS A 459 -9.77 -1.21 -24.83
CA LYS A 459 -10.36 -2.40 -25.45
C LYS A 459 -9.86 -3.70 -24.83
N TYR A 460 -8.54 -3.86 -24.67
CA TYR A 460 -7.92 -5.15 -24.30
C TYR A 460 -7.45 -5.22 -22.85
N CYS A 461 -7.13 -4.09 -22.22
CA CYS A 461 -6.53 -4.05 -20.88
C CYS A 461 -7.16 -2.96 -19.99
N LYS A 462 -8.49 -2.92 -19.92
CA LYS A 462 -9.26 -1.85 -19.23
C LYS A 462 -8.84 -1.67 -17.77
N ARG A 463 -8.47 -2.76 -17.09
CA ARG A 463 -7.98 -2.72 -15.70
C ARG A 463 -6.66 -1.93 -15.61
N ASP A 464 -5.72 -2.21 -16.51
CA ASP A 464 -4.43 -1.54 -16.52
C ASP A 464 -4.52 -0.07 -16.92
N LEU A 465 -5.46 0.30 -17.79
CA LEU A 465 -5.78 1.71 -18.06
C LEU A 465 -6.13 2.47 -16.77
N TRP A 466 -6.97 1.87 -15.93
CA TRP A 466 -7.35 2.47 -14.64
C TRP A 466 -6.20 2.45 -13.62
N LEU A 467 -5.40 1.38 -13.59
CA LEU A 467 -4.22 1.33 -12.72
C LEU A 467 -3.17 2.37 -13.11
N LEU A 468 -2.93 2.62 -14.40
CA LEU A 468 -2.05 3.70 -14.87
C LEU A 468 -2.56 5.07 -14.44
N ARG A 469 -3.87 5.33 -14.53
CA ARG A 469 -4.47 6.59 -14.07
C ARG A 469 -4.38 6.77 -12.55
N ALA A 470 -4.75 5.73 -11.81
CA ALA A 470 -4.86 5.80 -10.35
C ALA A 470 -3.49 5.70 -9.66
N LEU A 471 -2.65 4.74 -10.04
CA LEU A 471 -1.37 4.50 -9.38
C LEU A 471 -0.23 5.34 -9.97
N VAL A 472 -0.22 5.57 -11.28
CA VAL A 472 0.90 6.29 -11.93
C VAL A 472 0.58 7.79 -12.09
N GLN A 473 -0.45 8.18 -12.84
CA GLN A 473 -0.73 9.61 -13.05
C GLN A 473 -1.07 10.32 -11.73
N ASN A 474 -2.02 9.81 -10.95
CA ASN A 474 -2.35 10.43 -9.65
C ASN A 474 -1.23 10.22 -8.61
N GLY A 475 -0.51 9.09 -8.64
CA GLY A 475 0.62 8.85 -7.73
C GLY A 475 1.79 9.80 -7.97
N VAL A 476 2.12 10.12 -9.21
CA VAL A 476 3.12 11.16 -9.52
C VAL A 476 2.53 12.54 -9.23
N MET A 477 1.26 12.82 -9.55
CA MET A 477 0.65 14.13 -9.32
C MET A 477 0.53 14.50 -7.84
N VAL A 478 0.25 13.56 -6.92
CA VAL A 478 0.24 13.86 -5.48
C VAL A 478 1.61 14.38 -5.04
N TYR A 479 2.67 13.74 -5.53
CA TYR A 479 4.04 14.16 -5.26
C TYR A 479 4.36 15.48 -5.94
N THR A 480 4.02 15.66 -7.23
CA THR A 480 4.20 16.91 -7.98
C THR A 480 3.56 18.09 -7.25
N THR A 481 2.29 17.98 -6.87
CA THR A 481 1.55 19.07 -6.23
C THR A 481 2.15 19.40 -4.87
N TRP A 482 2.45 18.39 -4.05
CA TRP A 482 3.06 18.64 -2.73
C TRP A 482 4.46 19.25 -2.87
N THR A 483 5.31 18.77 -3.77
CA THR A 483 6.62 19.39 -4.01
C THR A 483 6.51 20.80 -4.53
N THR A 484 5.49 21.14 -5.31
CA THR A 484 5.24 22.52 -5.76
C THR A 484 4.93 23.43 -4.57
N ILE A 485 4.10 22.96 -3.63
CA ILE A 485 3.81 23.68 -2.39
C ILE A 485 5.05 23.78 -1.51
N ALA A 486 5.84 22.70 -1.38
CA ALA A 486 7.09 22.70 -0.65
C ALA A 486 8.12 23.68 -1.23
N THR A 487 8.18 23.83 -2.57
CA THR A 487 8.98 24.86 -3.23
C THR A 487 8.56 26.26 -2.80
N LEU A 488 7.25 26.54 -2.72
CA LEU A 488 6.74 27.84 -2.26
C LEU A 488 7.02 28.08 -0.77
N LEU A 489 6.95 27.03 0.06
CA LEU A 489 7.33 27.10 1.47
C LEU A 489 8.82 27.44 1.60
N ASN A 490 9.69 26.74 0.86
CA ASN A 490 11.13 26.98 0.87
C ASN A 490 11.47 28.37 0.30
N LEU A 491 10.75 28.82 -0.72
CA LEU A 491 10.84 30.20 -1.22
C LEU A 491 10.50 31.21 -0.12
N THR A 492 9.43 30.99 0.65
CA THR A 492 9.09 31.86 1.78
C THR A 492 10.21 31.88 2.83
N ILE A 493 10.81 30.73 3.13
CA ILE A 493 11.97 30.65 4.02
C ILE A 493 13.12 31.52 3.50
N VAL A 494 13.53 31.34 2.23
CA VAL A 494 14.61 32.14 1.63
C VAL A 494 14.29 33.64 1.65
N LEU A 495 13.03 34.02 1.35
CA LEU A 495 12.62 35.42 1.38
C LEU A 495 12.72 36.03 2.79
N VAL A 496 12.32 35.29 3.82
CA VAL A 496 12.36 35.77 5.21
C VAL A 496 13.79 35.78 5.75
N TYR A 497 14.52 34.68 5.62
CA TYR A 497 15.77 34.45 6.34
C TYR A 497 17.03 34.85 5.57
N ASP A 498 17.03 34.76 4.23
CA ASP A 498 18.18 35.15 3.40
C ASP A 498 17.99 36.54 2.78
N ALA A 499 16.75 36.92 2.43
CA ALA A 499 16.45 38.21 1.78
C ALA A 499 15.88 39.28 2.73
N ASN A 500 15.71 38.98 4.03
CA ASN A 500 15.18 39.89 5.06
C ASN A 500 13.82 40.53 4.71
N MET A 501 12.97 39.84 3.96
CA MET A 501 11.61 40.28 3.66
C MET A 501 10.71 40.07 4.89
N SER A 502 9.73 40.96 5.10
CA SER A 502 8.78 40.78 6.20
C SER A 502 8.04 39.44 6.07
N PRO A 503 7.78 38.70 7.17
CA PRO A 503 7.10 37.40 7.10
C PRO A 503 5.73 37.47 6.41
N ILE A 504 5.01 38.58 6.59
CA ILE A 504 3.70 38.79 6.00
C ILE A 504 3.83 39.01 4.49
N ASP A 505 4.83 39.75 4.01
CA ASP A 505 5.02 39.99 2.57
C ASP A 505 5.54 38.73 1.87
N ALA A 506 6.50 38.02 2.47
CA ALA A 506 7.03 36.76 1.95
C ALA A 506 5.94 35.69 1.80
N ALA A 507 5.05 35.57 2.78
CA ALA A 507 3.89 34.67 2.68
C ALA A 507 2.87 35.16 1.64
N THR A 508 2.65 36.47 1.52
CA THR A 508 1.76 37.04 0.50
C THR A 508 2.27 36.72 -0.92
N VAL A 509 3.58 36.80 -1.15
CA VAL A 509 4.20 36.42 -2.44
C VAL A 509 3.91 34.95 -2.75
N SER A 510 4.21 34.03 -1.82
CA SER A 510 4.03 32.59 -2.05
C SER A 510 2.55 32.19 -2.23
N TYR A 511 1.61 32.74 -1.45
CA TYR A 511 0.18 32.49 -1.66
C TYR A 511 -0.34 33.10 -2.96
N SER A 512 0.18 34.24 -3.39
CA SER A 512 -0.16 34.84 -4.70
C SER A 512 0.32 33.95 -5.84
N LEU A 513 1.55 33.43 -5.76
CA LEU A 513 2.08 32.47 -6.72
C LEU A 513 1.24 31.19 -6.76
N LEU A 514 0.88 30.63 -5.59
CA LEU A 514 -0.01 29.48 -5.51
C LEU A 514 -1.37 29.74 -6.16
N SER A 515 -1.94 30.93 -5.96
CA SER A 515 -3.21 31.33 -6.55
C SER A 515 -3.14 31.39 -8.07
N VAL A 516 -2.09 32.00 -8.62
CA VAL A 516 -1.86 32.05 -10.08
C VAL A 516 -1.67 30.64 -10.63
N LEU A 517 -0.83 29.82 -10.01
CA LEU A 517 -0.61 28.44 -10.43
C LEU A 517 -1.91 27.64 -10.43
N LEU A 518 -2.76 27.80 -9.40
CA LEU A 518 -4.03 27.09 -9.28
C LEU A 518 -5.02 27.48 -10.38
N VAL A 519 -5.18 28.79 -10.63
CA VAL A 519 -6.10 29.30 -11.67
C VAL A 519 -5.62 28.92 -13.07
N VAL A 520 -4.32 29.09 -13.35
CA VAL A 520 -3.73 28.72 -14.65
C VAL A 520 -3.82 27.21 -14.85
N TRP A 521 -3.49 26.41 -13.84
CA TRP A 521 -3.62 24.95 -13.92
C TRP A 521 -5.07 24.54 -14.18
N PHE A 522 -6.04 25.09 -13.43
CA PHE A 522 -7.46 24.80 -13.63
C PHE A 522 -7.92 25.17 -15.06
N ALA A 523 -7.49 26.31 -15.59
CA ALA A 523 -7.79 26.69 -16.98
C ALA A 523 -7.20 25.70 -17.99
N LEU A 524 -5.90 25.37 -17.86
CA LEU A 524 -5.19 24.48 -18.77
C LEU A 524 -5.74 23.04 -18.72
N GLU A 525 -5.99 22.48 -17.53
CA GLU A 525 -6.47 21.10 -17.37
C GLU A 525 -7.89 20.88 -17.87
N ASN A 526 -8.70 21.95 -17.96
CA ASN A 526 -10.08 21.88 -18.42
C ASN A 526 -10.22 22.28 -19.90
N THR A 527 -9.17 22.83 -20.52
CA THR A 527 -9.16 23.25 -21.93
C THR A 527 -8.16 22.43 -22.73
N ILE A 528 -6.89 22.85 -22.74
CA ILE A 528 -5.82 22.33 -23.59
C ILE A 528 -5.43 20.90 -23.18
N LEU A 529 -5.27 20.67 -21.87
CA LEU A 529 -4.73 19.41 -21.34
C LEU A 529 -5.82 18.39 -21.00
N ASP A 530 -7.11 18.71 -21.16
CA ASP A 530 -8.23 17.85 -20.74
C ASP A 530 -8.08 16.42 -21.24
N LYS A 531 -7.76 16.22 -22.53
CA LYS A 531 -7.61 14.88 -23.11
C LYS A 531 -6.52 14.03 -22.43
N HIS A 532 -5.53 14.67 -21.81
CA HIS A 532 -4.36 14.03 -21.21
C HIS A 532 -4.51 13.85 -19.69
N VAL A 533 -5.07 14.85 -19.00
CA VAL A 533 -5.12 14.89 -17.53
C VAL A 533 -6.53 14.77 -16.96
N ARG A 534 -7.56 14.44 -17.76
CA ARG A 534 -8.97 14.38 -17.31
C ARG A 534 -9.17 13.64 -15.98
N TYR A 535 -8.47 12.52 -15.79
CA TYR A 535 -8.62 11.67 -14.61
C TYR A 535 -7.57 11.93 -13.52
N VAL A 536 -6.79 13.00 -13.63
CA VAL A 536 -5.97 13.54 -12.55
C VAL A 536 -6.88 14.41 -11.68
N LEU A 537 -7.15 13.95 -10.46
CA LEU A 537 -8.05 14.63 -9.51
C LEU A 537 -7.35 15.02 -8.20
N ILE A 538 -6.20 14.39 -7.91
CA ILE A 538 -5.54 14.52 -6.60
C ILE A 538 -4.98 15.91 -6.32
N THR A 539 -4.71 16.72 -7.36
CA THR A 539 -4.12 18.07 -7.25
C THR A 539 -4.84 18.92 -6.21
N TYR A 540 -6.17 19.04 -6.32
CA TYR A 540 -6.94 19.89 -5.42
C TYR A 540 -7.02 19.34 -4.00
N VAL A 541 -7.04 18.02 -3.85
CA VAL A 541 -7.02 17.37 -2.52
C VAL A 541 -5.74 17.73 -1.77
N VAL A 542 -4.59 17.75 -2.46
CA VAL A 542 -3.30 18.13 -1.86
C VAL A 542 -3.27 19.62 -1.51
N VAL A 543 -3.77 20.49 -2.39
CA VAL A 543 -3.85 21.94 -2.12
C VAL A 543 -4.77 22.22 -0.93
N ILE A 544 -5.94 21.58 -0.88
CA ILE A 544 -6.90 21.68 0.24
C ILE A 544 -6.25 21.18 1.53
N TRP A 545 -5.54 20.05 1.50
CA TRP A 545 -4.82 19.52 2.66
C TRP A 545 -3.79 20.53 3.21
N ALA A 546 -2.95 21.09 2.33
CA ALA A 546 -1.94 22.07 2.71
C ALA A 546 -2.56 23.36 3.28
N LEU A 547 -3.63 23.86 2.65
CA LEU A 547 -4.32 25.07 3.08
C LEU A 547 -5.14 24.84 4.35
N ALA A 548 -5.71 23.66 4.56
CA ALA A 548 -6.39 23.29 5.81
C ALA A 548 -5.39 23.22 6.98
N GLY A 549 -4.19 22.66 6.75
CA GLY A 549 -3.10 22.71 7.71
C GLY A 549 -2.70 24.15 8.06
N ASN A 550 -2.51 24.99 7.05
CA ASN A 550 -2.18 26.40 7.26
C ASN A 550 -3.30 27.19 7.94
N MET A 551 -4.57 26.91 7.62
CA MET A 551 -5.72 27.50 8.30
C MET A 551 -5.70 27.17 9.80
N ASN A 552 -5.48 25.90 10.14
CA ASN A 552 -5.43 25.44 11.52
C ASN A 552 -4.37 26.19 12.36
N LYS A 553 -3.20 26.48 11.77
CA LYS A 553 -2.11 27.18 12.48
C LYS A 553 -2.22 28.70 12.45
N ASN A 554 -2.64 29.29 11.32
CA ASN A 554 -2.43 30.71 11.05
C ASN A 554 -3.73 31.55 10.99
N TYR A 555 -4.91 30.96 11.27
CA TYR A 555 -6.19 31.68 11.26
C TYR A 555 -6.72 31.93 12.67
N ASP A 556 -7.01 33.20 12.97
CA ASP A 556 -7.75 33.63 14.15
C ASP A 556 -9.14 34.13 13.71
N ALA A 557 -10.20 33.48 14.20
CA ALA A 557 -11.58 33.82 13.88
C ALA A 557 -12.03 35.16 14.48
N ASN A 558 -11.41 35.60 15.58
CA ASN A 558 -11.78 36.83 16.27
C ASN A 558 -11.08 38.06 15.66
N SER A 559 -9.91 37.86 15.05
CA SER A 559 -9.12 38.92 14.43
C SER A 559 -8.34 38.40 13.22
N PRO A 560 -9.01 38.10 12.09
CA PRO A 560 -8.36 37.47 10.96
C PRO A 560 -7.37 38.44 10.29
N GLY A 561 -6.08 38.18 10.48
CA GLY A 561 -5.01 38.93 9.83
C GLY A 561 -4.96 38.70 8.31
N ARG A 562 -4.22 39.54 7.57
CA ARG A 562 -4.11 39.49 6.10
C ARG A 562 -3.88 38.07 5.55
N ILE A 563 -2.93 37.34 6.14
CA ILE A 563 -2.58 35.97 5.72
C ILE A 563 -3.69 34.97 6.06
N GLY A 564 -4.33 35.09 7.22
CA GLY A 564 -5.48 34.26 7.58
C GLY A 564 -6.63 34.42 6.60
N ILE A 565 -6.97 35.65 6.22
CA ILE A 565 -8.00 35.93 5.20
C ILE A 565 -7.59 35.33 3.85
N PHE A 566 -6.32 35.50 3.45
CA PHE A 566 -5.81 34.95 2.18
C PHE A 566 -5.98 33.42 2.16
N ILE A 567 -5.52 32.72 3.19
CA ILE A 567 -5.64 31.26 3.31
C ILE A 567 -7.10 30.83 3.21
N ALA A 568 -8.00 31.52 3.92
CA ALA A 568 -9.43 31.23 3.91
C ALA A 568 -10.05 31.33 2.51
N VAL A 569 -9.77 32.43 1.80
CA VAL A 569 -10.26 32.65 0.44
C VAL A 569 -9.67 31.61 -0.51
N LEU A 570 -8.36 31.38 -0.45
CA LEU A 570 -7.70 30.43 -1.35
C LEU A 570 -8.15 28.98 -1.10
N LEU A 571 -8.41 28.61 0.16
CA LEU A 571 -8.99 27.32 0.53
C LEU A 571 -10.40 27.18 -0.04
N ALA A 572 -11.26 28.20 0.13
CA ALA A 572 -12.61 28.21 -0.41
C ALA A 572 -12.61 28.08 -1.95
N VAL A 573 -11.76 28.86 -2.63
CA VAL A 573 -11.56 28.76 -4.08
C VAL A 573 -11.10 27.35 -4.47
N SER A 574 -10.13 26.77 -3.76
CA SER A 574 -9.64 25.41 -4.02
C SER A 574 -10.74 24.36 -3.90
N CYS A 575 -11.61 24.46 -2.88
CA CYS A 575 -12.78 23.59 -2.72
C CYS A 575 -13.78 23.74 -3.86
N VAL A 576 -14.11 24.98 -4.27
CA VAL A 576 -15.02 25.25 -5.39
C VAL A 576 -14.44 24.68 -6.70
N LEU A 577 -13.17 24.95 -6.99
CA LEU A 577 -12.50 24.41 -8.18
C LEU A 577 -12.50 22.87 -8.17
N PHE A 578 -12.29 22.23 -7.02
CA PHE A 578 -12.35 20.78 -6.92
C PHE A 578 -13.74 20.22 -7.25
N VAL A 579 -14.80 20.82 -6.71
CA VAL A 579 -16.18 20.41 -6.99
C VAL A 579 -16.49 20.59 -8.47
N ILE A 580 -16.14 21.75 -9.06
CA ILE A 580 -16.33 21.99 -10.49
C ILE A 580 -15.54 20.96 -11.31
N ARG A 581 -14.30 20.64 -10.91
CA ARG A 581 -13.48 19.64 -11.59
C ARG A 581 -14.14 18.26 -11.58
N ILE A 582 -14.66 17.81 -10.44
CA ILE A 582 -15.39 16.53 -10.35
C ILE A 582 -16.58 16.54 -11.30
N ILE A 583 -17.42 17.60 -11.24
CA ILE A 583 -18.61 17.71 -12.10
C ILE A 583 -18.22 17.66 -13.58
N LEU A 584 -17.21 18.43 -13.99
CA LEU A 584 -16.74 18.46 -15.38
C LEU A 584 -16.20 17.11 -15.83
N VAL A 585 -15.41 16.43 -14.99
CA VAL A 585 -14.83 15.12 -15.32
C VAL A 585 -15.91 14.05 -15.44
N VAL A 586 -16.87 14.01 -14.50
CA VAL A 586 -18.02 13.09 -14.55
C VAL A 586 -18.86 13.37 -15.79
N TRP A 587 -19.22 14.62 -16.05
CA TRP A 587 -19.99 15.01 -17.23
C TRP A 587 -19.27 14.63 -18.53
N ARG A 588 -17.97 14.96 -18.66
CA ARG A 588 -17.16 14.60 -19.83
C ARG A 588 -16.94 13.09 -19.95
N HIS A 589 -16.90 12.35 -18.85
CA HIS A 589 -16.79 10.89 -18.89
C HIS A 589 -17.98 10.26 -19.61
N PHE A 590 -19.20 10.74 -19.32
CA PHE A 590 -20.43 10.21 -19.91
C PHE A 590 -20.79 10.83 -21.26
N LYS A 591 -20.56 12.14 -21.46
CA LYS A 591 -20.97 12.86 -22.67
C LYS A 591 -19.88 12.98 -23.74
N LYS A 592 -18.60 12.91 -23.34
CA LYS A 592 -17.44 13.01 -24.24
C LYS A 592 -16.37 11.96 -23.90
N PRO A 593 -16.74 10.67 -23.78
CA PRO A 593 -15.84 9.60 -23.34
C PRO A 593 -14.56 9.55 -24.17
N LEU A 594 -13.42 9.33 -23.50
CA LEU A 594 -12.16 9.18 -24.20
C LEU A 594 -12.13 7.86 -25.00
N TYR A 595 -11.53 7.92 -26.19
CA TYR A 595 -11.28 6.78 -27.07
C TYR A 595 -12.53 6.07 -27.60
N GLU A 596 -13.66 6.76 -27.81
CA GLU A 596 -14.80 6.16 -28.54
C GLU A 596 -14.62 6.19 -30.06
N ASP A 597 -14.05 7.27 -30.59
CA ASP A 597 -13.84 7.44 -32.03
C ASP A 597 -12.48 6.89 -32.54
N ALA A 598 -11.87 5.96 -31.80
CA ALA A 598 -10.54 5.46 -32.15
C ALA A 598 -10.62 4.53 -33.37
N GLY A 599 -10.04 4.97 -34.50
CA GLY A 599 -9.97 4.19 -35.74
C GLY A 599 -9.03 2.97 -35.66
N PRO A 600 -9.02 2.10 -36.69
CA PRO A 600 -8.21 0.88 -36.71
C PRO A 600 -6.71 1.12 -36.48
N GLU A 601 -6.17 2.23 -37.00
CA GLU A 601 -4.76 2.61 -36.85
C GLU A 601 -4.33 2.79 -35.38
N ALA A 602 -5.21 3.30 -34.52
CA ALA A 602 -4.94 3.47 -33.08
C ALA A 602 -4.83 2.13 -32.32
N MET A 603 -5.14 1.02 -32.98
CA MET A 603 -5.08 -0.33 -32.45
C MET A 603 -3.79 -1.08 -32.88
N GLU A 604 -3.02 -0.54 -33.83
CA GLU A 604 -1.77 -1.11 -34.35
C GLU A 604 -0.55 -0.74 -33.50
N VAL A 605 -0.60 -1.14 -32.22
CA VAL A 605 0.39 -0.78 -31.19
C VAL A 605 1.85 -1.06 -31.59
N MET A 606 2.10 -2.14 -32.31
CA MET A 606 3.45 -2.54 -32.72
C MET A 606 4.03 -1.64 -33.81
N GLU A 607 3.20 -1.18 -34.76
CA GLU A 607 3.64 -0.26 -35.82
C GLU A 607 3.81 1.16 -35.29
N ILE A 608 2.94 1.59 -34.37
CA ILE A 608 3.08 2.86 -33.65
C ILE A 608 4.39 2.89 -32.86
N SER A 609 4.65 1.85 -32.05
CA SER A 609 5.86 1.77 -31.24
C SER A 609 7.16 1.76 -32.07
N LYS A 610 7.14 1.19 -33.28
CA LYS A 610 8.28 1.20 -34.21
C LYS A 610 8.54 2.58 -34.83
N LYS A 611 7.55 3.47 -34.88
CA LYS A 611 7.66 4.83 -35.45
C LYS A 611 8.04 5.87 -34.39
N ASP A 612 7.78 5.62 -33.11
CA ASP A 612 8.11 6.55 -32.02
C ASP A 612 9.62 6.76 -31.81
N LYS A 613 10.05 7.93 -31.33
CA LYS A 613 11.46 8.16 -30.95
C LYS A 613 11.83 7.34 -29.71
N LYS A 614 13.11 6.98 -29.55
CA LYS A 614 13.59 6.10 -28.47
C LYS A 614 13.23 6.60 -27.05
N ILE A 615 13.13 7.91 -26.82
CA ILE A 615 12.74 8.46 -25.50
C ILE A 615 11.24 8.28 -25.17
N PHE A 616 10.40 8.11 -26.20
CA PHE A 616 8.94 7.89 -26.14
C PHE A 616 8.54 6.42 -26.33
N ARG A 617 9.51 5.56 -26.67
CA ARG A 617 9.41 4.13 -26.44
C ARG A 617 9.78 3.90 -24.99
#